data_AF-A0A3Q0SFM2-F1
#
_entry.id   AF-A0A3Q0SFM2-F1
#
_cell.length_a   1.000
_cell.length_b   1.000
_cell.length_c   1.000
_cell.angle_alpha   90.00
_cell.angle_beta   90.00
_cell.angle_gamma   90.00
#
_symmetry.space_group_name_H-M   'P 1'
#
loop_
_entity.id
_entity.type
_entity.pdbx_description
1 polymer ?
#
loop_
_entity_poly.entity_id
_entity_poly.type
_entity_poly.pdbx_seq_one_letter_code
_entity_poly.pdbx_strand_id
1 'polypeptide(L)'
;MILQLELRRARTNFIDKVSDPVLNKLLDELQHFAVLTDAEGEAARAKPRADKARDLIDMMRKKGAEASSKLIDVFHANDPYLCKELNPQKPK
;
A
#
# COMPACT_ATOMS: atom_id res chain seq x y z
N MET A 1 -0.22 10.59 13.31
CA MET A 1 -0.96 11.41 12.31
C MET A 1 -0.18 11.69 11.01
N ILE A 2 1.14 11.46 10.93
CA ILE A 2 1.95 11.77 9.73
C ILE A 2 1.79 10.72 8.60
N LEU A 3 1.53 9.46 8.94
CA LEU A 3 1.49 8.33 7.99
C LEU A 3 0.43 8.45 6.87
N GLN A 4 -0.75 9.01 7.17
CA GLN A 4 -1.83 9.20 6.19
C GLN A 4 -1.51 10.28 5.15
N LEU A 5 -0.64 11.22 5.48
CA LEU A 5 -0.26 12.31 4.57
C LEU A 5 0.82 11.82 3.60
N GLU A 6 1.75 11.01 4.08
CA GLU A 6 2.79 10.36 3.28
C GLU A 6 2.17 9.43 2.23
N LEU A 7 1.18 8.60 2.62
CA LEU A 7 0.43 7.77 1.67
C LEU A 7 -0.24 8.61 0.57
N ARG A 8 -0.80 9.79 0.90
CA ARG A 8 -1.45 10.66 -0.07
C ARG A 8 -0.47 11.29 -1.06
N ARG A 9 0.71 11.69 -0.60
CA ARG A 9 1.78 12.27 -1.44
C ARG A 9 2.46 11.21 -2.30
N ALA A 10 2.79 10.08 -1.68
CA ALA A 10 3.39 8.94 -2.35
C ALA A 10 2.40 8.21 -3.28
N ARG A 11 1.07 8.40 -3.13
CA ARG A 11 0.03 7.67 -3.87
C ARG A 11 0.31 7.57 -5.36
N THR A 12 0.57 8.68 -6.04
CA THR A 12 0.77 8.68 -7.50
C THR A 12 2.01 7.88 -7.87
N ASN A 13 3.12 8.10 -7.14
CA ASN A 13 4.40 7.46 -7.41
C ASN A 13 4.39 5.98 -7.00
N PHE A 14 3.65 5.62 -5.95
CA PHE A 14 3.37 4.25 -5.55
C PHE A 14 2.58 3.52 -6.63
N ILE A 15 1.45 4.08 -7.09
CA ILE A 15 0.63 3.47 -8.14
C ILE A 15 1.45 3.27 -9.43
N ASP A 16 2.28 4.25 -9.78
CA ASP A 16 3.10 4.19 -10.98
C ASP A 16 4.18 3.11 -10.89
N LYS A 17 4.92 3.06 -9.77
CA LYS A 17 6.15 2.26 -9.65
C LYS A 17 5.98 0.89 -8.99
N VAL A 18 4.92 0.67 -8.20
CA VAL A 18 4.74 -0.60 -7.50
C VAL A 18 4.48 -1.73 -8.51
N SER A 19 5.23 -2.81 -8.38
CA SER A 19 5.08 -3.97 -9.26
C SER A 19 3.89 -4.84 -8.83
N ASP A 20 3.24 -5.52 -9.77
CA ASP A 20 2.09 -6.38 -9.46
C ASP A 20 2.42 -7.52 -8.45
N PRO A 21 3.60 -8.17 -8.50
CA PRO A 21 3.97 -9.16 -7.48
C PRO A 21 4.07 -8.56 -6.07
N VAL A 22 4.56 -7.33 -5.95
CA VAL A 22 4.61 -6.62 -4.66
C VAL A 22 3.18 -6.35 -4.18
N LEU A 23 2.29 -5.82 -5.04
CA LEU A 23 0.88 -5.61 -4.69
C LEU A 23 0.20 -6.90 -4.20
N ASN A 24 0.40 -8.02 -4.88
CA ASN A 24 -0.21 -9.29 -4.47
C ASN A 24 0.32 -9.75 -3.10
N LYS A 25 1.61 -9.56 -2.81
CA LYS A 25 2.18 -9.80 -1.47
C LYS A 25 1.60 -8.87 -0.42
N LEU A 26 1.45 -7.58 -0.70
CA LEU A 26 0.82 -6.63 0.24
C LEU A 26 -0.60 -7.06 0.57
N LEU A 27 -1.37 -7.47 -0.44
CA LEU A 27 -2.74 -7.97 -0.25
C LEU A 27 -2.78 -9.23 0.61
N ASP A 28 -1.86 -10.17 0.37
CA ASP A 28 -1.75 -11.41 1.14
C ASP A 28 -1.42 -11.16 2.61
N GLU A 29 -0.41 -10.34 2.89
CA GLU A 29 -0.04 -10.01 4.27
C GLU A 29 -1.14 -9.21 4.98
N LEU A 30 -1.81 -8.28 4.29
CA LEU A 30 -2.91 -7.52 4.89
C LEU A 30 -4.14 -8.40 5.16
N GLN A 31 -4.39 -9.44 4.37
CA GLN A 31 -5.38 -10.46 4.66
C GLN A 31 -4.95 -11.32 5.85
N HIS A 32 -3.68 -11.73 5.90
CA HIS A 32 -3.12 -12.50 7.01
C HIS A 32 -3.26 -11.76 8.35
N PHE A 33 -3.04 -10.44 8.36
CA PHE A 33 -3.26 -9.59 9.54
C PHE A 33 -4.73 -9.23 9.80
N ALA A 34 -5.68 -9.84 9.08
CA ALA A 34 -7.12 -9.55 9.17
C ALA A 34 -7.50 -8.08 8.94
N VAL A 35 -6.64 -7.31 8.25
CA VAL A 35 -6.92 -5.93 7.86
C VAL A 35 -7.85 -5.91 6.65
N LEU A 36 -7.60 -6.80 5.69
CA LEU A 36 -8.47 -7.04 4.55
C LEU A 36 -9.24 -8.35 4.76
N THR A 37 -10.51 -8.34 4.36
CA THR A 37 -11.29 -9.56 4.23
C THR A 37 -10.89 -10.32 2.96
N ASP A 38 -11.26 -11.61 2.89
CA ASP A 38 -11.01 -12.44 1.71
C ASP A 38 -11.63 -11.82 0.44
N ALA A 39 -12.89 -11.38 0.56
CA ALA A 39 -13.63 -10.73 -0.52
C ALA A 39 -12.98 -9.42 -0.98
N GLU A 40 -12.48 -8.59 -0.06
CA GLU A 40 -11.79 -7.34 -0.42
C GLU A 40 -10.49 -7.61 -1.19
N GLY A 41 -9.70 -8.59 -0.75
CA GLY A 41 -8.44 -8.91 -1.44
C GLY A 41 -8.67 -9.61 -2.78
N GLU A 42 -9.65 -10.48 -2.91
CA GLU A 42 -10.01 -11.09 -4.20
C GLU A 42 -10.50 -10.03 -5.20
N ALA A 43 -11.38 -9.12 -4.76
CA ALA A 43 -11.87 -8.02 -5.58
C ALA A 43 -10.75 -7.08 -6.04
N ALA A 44 -9.72 -6.86 -5.22
CA ALA A 44 -8.54 -6.09 -5.59
C ALA A 44 -7.63 -6.87 -6.56
N ARG A 45 -7.44 -8.18 -6.35
CA ARG A 45 -6.62 -9.05 -7.21
C ARG A 45 -7.15 -9.14 -8.64
N ALA A 46 -8.46 -9.08 -8.83
CA ALA A 46 -9.13 -9.12 -10.13
C ALA A 46 -8.90 -7.85 -10.99
N LYS A 47 -8.33 -6.79 -10.42
CA LYS A 47 -8.14 -5.50 -11.10
C LYS A 47 -6.76 -5.36 -11.73
N PRO A 48 -6.63 -4.52 -12.79
CA PRO A 48 -5.33 -4.14 -13.33
C PRO A 48 -4.41 -3.54 -12.26
N ARG A 49 -3.09 -3.69 -12.41
CA ARG A 49 -2.06 -3.23 -11.46
C ARG A 49 -2.32 -1.83 -10.89
N ALA A 50 -2.59 -0.85 -11.75
CA ALA A 50 -2.76 0.54 -11.33
C ALA A 50 -4.05 0.75 -10.52
N ASP A 51 -5.15 0.11 -10.92
CA ASP A 51 -6.43 0.18 -10.21
C ASP A 51 -6.36 -0.59 -8.88
N LYS A 52 -5.72 -1.76 -8.89
CA LYS A 52 -5.40 -2.55 -7.69
C LYS A 52 -4.62 -1.73 -6.66
N ALA A 53 -3.57 -1.02 -7.10
CA ALA A 53 -2.77 -0.14 -6.23
C ALA A 53 -3.62 1.01 -5.66
N ARG A 54 -4.48 1.62 -6.48
CA ARG A 54 -5.38 2.70 -6.05
C ARG A 54 -6.37 2.21 -5.00
N ASP A 55 -7.03 1.09 -5.27
CA ASP A 55 -8.00 0.51 -4.34
C ASP A 55 -7.36 0.08 -3.03
N LEU A 56 -6.15 -0.48 -3.05
CA LEU A 56 -5.41 -0.83 -1.84
C LEU A 56 -5.25 0.39 -0.93
N ILE A 57 -4.79 1.51 -1.47
CA ILE A 57 -4.61 2.76 -0.72
C ILE A 57 -5.96 3.28 -0.21
N ASP A 58 -6.99 3.28 -1.05
CA ASP A 58 -8.30 3.80 -0.68
C ASP A 58 -8.99 2.92 0.38
N MET A 59 -8.83 1.60 0.33
CA MET A 59 -9.30 0.67 1.37
C MET A 59 -8.61 0.92 2.71
N MET A 60 -7.28 1.03 2.73
CA MET A 60 -6.53 1.28 3.96
C MET A 60 -6.88 2.63 4.58
N ARG A 61 -7.14 3.63 3.74
CA ARG A 61 -7.59 4.95 4.18
C ARG A 61 -8.99 4.92 4.78
N LYS A 62 -9.92 4.15 4.19
CA LYS A 62 -11.29 3.97 4.70
C LYS A 62 -11.31 3.23 6.03
N LYS A 63 -10.44 2.23 6.20
CA LYS A 63 -10.34 1.44 7.44
C LYS A 63 -9.69 2.21 8.60
N GLY A 64 -8.86 3.21 8.31
CA GLY A 64 -8.34 4.15 9.30
C GLY A 64 -6.83 4.12 9.46
N ALA A 65 -6.36 4.81 10.50
CA ALA A 65 -4.92 5.05 10.71
C ALA A 65 -4.13 3.76 10.99
N GLU A 66 -4.70 2.80 11.72
CA GLU A 66 -4.03 1.53 12.04
C GLU A 66 -3.81 0.68 10.80
N ALA A 67 -4.85 0.49 9.98
CA ALA A 67 -4.75 -0.21 8.70
C ALA A 67 -3.72 0.43 7.75
N SER A 68 -3.74 1.77 7.69
CA SER A 68 -2.76 2.52 6.89
C SER A 68 -1.33 2.41 7.41
N SER A 69 -1.14 2.36 8.74
CA SER A 69 0.18 2.09 9.33
C SER A 69 0.66 0.70 8.94
N LYS A 70 -0.23 -0.30 9.05
CA LYS A 70 0.10 -1.69 8.73
C LYS A 70 0.49 -1.87 7.27
N LEU A 71 -0.21 -1.20 6.33
CA LEU A 71 0.18 -1.17 4.92
C LEU A 71 1.61 -0.65 4.75
N ILE A 72 1.98 0.43 5.44
CA ILE A 72 3.33 1.01 5.34
C ILE A 72 4.38 0.05 5.90
N ASP A 73 4.13 -0.59 7.06
CA ASP A 73 5.03 -1.58 7.65
C ASP A 73 5.28 -2.75 6.69
N VAL A 74 4.19 -3.34 6.17
CA VAL A 74 4.24 -4.45 5.21
C VAL A 74 4.95 -4.01 3.93
N PHE A 75 4.65 -2.81 3.44
CA PHE A 75 5.29 -2.28 2.24
C PHE A 75 6.80 -2.04 2.44
N HIS A 76 7.21 -1.49 3.58
CA HIS A 76 8.62 -1.29 3.89
C HIS A 76 9.38 -2.62 4.04
N ALA A 77 8.73 -3.67 4.55
CA ALA A 77 9.31 -5.01 4.64
C ALA A 77 9.48 -5.67 3.26
N ASN A 78 8.54 -5.47 2.35
CA ASN A 78 8.53 -6.11 1.03
C ASN A 78 9.31 -5.34 -0.03
N ASP A 79 9.33 -4.00 0.04
CA ASP A 79 10.06 -3.15 -0.91
C ASP A 79 10.66 -1.92 -0.21
N PRO A 80 11.72 -2.11 0.60
CA PRO A 80 12.40 -1.01 1.29
C PRO A 80 13.05 -0.01 0.32
N TYR A 81 13.36 -0.41 -0.91
CA TYR A 81 13.96 0.45 -1.92
C TYR A 81 12.95 1.46 -2.46
N LEU A 82 11.78 0.97 -2.88
CA LEU A 82 10.71 1.86 -3.32
C LEU A 82 10.19 2.71 -2.16
N CYS A 83 10.16 2.18 -0.93
CA CYS A 83 9.86 2.96 0.26
C CYS A 83 10.81 4.16 0.45
N LYS A 84 12.12 3.96 0.26
CA LYS A 84 13.11 5.04 0.32
C LYS A 84 12.95 6.06 -0.80
N GLU A 85 12.62 5.60 -2.00
CA GLU A 85 12.40 6.48 -3.15
C GLU A 85 11.11 7.31 -3.02
N LEU A 86 10.10 6.75 -2.37
CA LEU A 86 8.82 7.41 -2.08
C LEU A 86 8.89 8.34 -0.87
N ASN A 87 9.87 8.15 0.03
CA ASN A 87 10.10 9.02 1.17
C ASN A 87 10.85 10.28 0.70
N PRO A 88 10.27 11.48 0.83
CA PRO A 88 10.97 12.72 0.53
C PRO A 88 12.00 13.03 1.63
N GLN A 89 13.03 12.20 1.78
CA GLN A 89 14.24 12.62 2.47
C GLN A 89 14.93 13.64 1.55
N LYS A 90 14.84 14.92 1.95
CA LYS A 90 15.62 16.01 1.35
C LYS A 90 17.12 15.64 1.33
N PRO A 91 17.86 16.16 0.34
CA PRO A 91 19.30 15.95 0.23
C PRO A 91 20.04 16.42 1.49
N LYS A 92 21.19 15.78 1.74
CA LYS A 92 22.18 16.11 2.78
C LYS A 92 22.39 17.60 2.99
#